data_AF-A0A1Y4API6-F1
#
_entry.id   AF-A0A1Y4API6-F1
#
_cell.length_a   1.000
_cell.length_b   1.000
_cell.length_c   1.000
_cell.angle_alpha   90.00
_cell.angle_beta   90.00
_cell.angle_gamma   90.00
#
_symmetry.space_group_name_H-M   'P 1'
#
loop_
_entity.id
_entity.type
_entity.pdbx_description
1 polymer ?
#
loop_
_entity_poly.entity_id
_entity_poly.type
_entity_poly.pdbx_seq_one_letter_code
_entity_poly.pdbx_strand_id
1 'polypeptide(L)'
;MANRKILYGYQIIHGDLVIQEEERLTVQNIFTTYLAGLSYQALADRMNADNIPFSQESPLWNKHKIKRMLENSRYAGENGYPPIIDQDTFQQVQEKISEKTSGKFPRRTE
;
A
#
# COMPACT_ATOMS: atom_id res chain seq x y z
N MET A 1 19.06 19.04 -1.59
CA MET A 1 18.32 18.33 -2.66
C MET A 1 17.28 17.45 -1.98
N ALA A 2 15.99 17.75 -2.13
CA ALA A 2 14.95 16.93 -1.54
C ALA A 2 14.82 15.66 -2.38
N ASN A 3 15.22 14.51 -1.83
CA ASN A 3 14.92 13.20 -2.41
C ASN A 3 13.40 13.02 -2.39
N ARG A 4 12.70 13.53 -3.41
CA ARG A 4 11.26 13.32 -3.57
C ARG A 4 11.07 11.89 -4.05
N LYS A 5 11.05 10.95 -3.10
CA LYS A 5 10.81 9.54 -3.38
C LYS A 5 9.38 9.39 -3.92
N ILE A 6 9.27 9.03 -5.19
CA ILE A 6 7.99 8.76 -5.85
C ILE A 6 7.39 7.51 -5.18
N LEU A 7 6.06 7.49 -5.05
CA LEU A 7 5.36 6.32 -4.51
C LEU A 7 5.39 5.19 -5.53
N TYR A 8 5.46 3.96 -5.07
CA TYR A 8 5.27 2.78 -5.91
C TYR A 8 3.91 2.86 -6.61
N GLY A 9 3.80 2.41 -7.86
CA GLY A 9 2.59 2.60 -8.68
C GLY A 9 2.61 3.87 -9.52
N TYR A 10 3.61 4.74 -9.34
CA TYR A 10 3.69 6.04 -10.01
C TYR A 10 5.07 6.29 -10.60
N GLN A 11 5.07 7.08 -11.66
CA GLN A 11 6.27 7.55 -12.33
C GLN A 11 6.09 9.01 -12.75
N ILE A 12 7.21 9.71 -13.00
CA ILE A 12 7.17 11.05 -13.58
C ILE A 12 7.51 10.93 -15.06
N ILE A 13 6.57 11.30 -15.92
CA ILE A 13 6.80 11.39 -17.37
C ILE A 13 6.61 12.86 -17.76
N HIS A 14 7.63 13.46 -18.36
CA HIS A 14 7.64 14.88 -18.78
C HIS A 14 7.32 15.91 -17.68
N GLY A 15 7.55 15.56 -16.41
CA GLY A 15 7.26 16.43 -15.27
C GLY A 15 5.88 16.19 -14.64
N ASP A 16 5.04 15.39 -15.31
CA ASP A 16 3.73 15.00 -14.80
C ASP A 16 3.80 13.67 -14.06
N LEU A 17 3.05 13.60 -12.95
CA LEU A 17 2.89 12.39 -12.18
C LEU A 17 1.85 11.50 -12.85
N VAL A 18 2.28 10.36 -13.35
CA VAL A 18 1.42 9.40 -14.05
C VAL A 18 1.47 8.04 -13.37
N ILE A 19 0.42 7.25 -13.58
CA ILE A 19 0.36 5.87 -13.08
C ILE A 19 1.27 4.99 -13.93
N GLN A 20 2.03 4.12 -13.27
CA GLN A 20 2.78 3.05 -13.93
C GLN A 20 1.89 1.81 -13.92
N GLU A 21 1.52 1.29 -15.10
CA GLU A 21 0.47 0.27 -15.26
C GLU A 21 0.78 -1.06 -14.55
N GLU A 22 2.02 -1.53 -14.60
CA GLU A 22 2.46 -2.79 -13.99
C GLU A 22 2.46 -2.71 -12.46
N GLU A 23 3.01 -1.63 -11.92
CA GLU A 23 3.01 -1.35 -10.48
C GLU A 23 1.60 -1.05 -9.97
N ARG A 24 0.72 -0.44 -10.79
CA ARG A 24 -0.69 -0.22 -10.46
C ARG A 24 -1.39 -1.53 -10.14
N LEU A 25 -1.22 -2.55 -10.98
CA LEU A 25 -1.82 -3.87 -10.76
C LEU A 25 -1.33 -4.49 -9.44
N THR A 26 -0.05 -4.30 -9.12
CA THR A 26 0.53 -4.74 -7.86
C THR A 26 -0.11 -4.03 -6.66
N VAL A 27 -0.28 -2.71 -6.72
CA VAL A 27 -0.97 -1.93 -5.68
C VAL A 27 -2.41 -2.44 -5.51
N GLN A 28 -3.19 -2.54 -6.59
CA GLN A 28 -4.57 -3.03 -6.54
C GLN A 28 -4.67 -4.43 -5.93
N ASN A 29 -3.75 -5.32 -6.29
CA ASN A 29 -3.67 -6.67 -5.74
C ASN A 29 -3.38 -6.66 -4.24
N ILE A 30 -2.46 -5.80 -3.77
CA ILE A 30 -2.15 -5.65 -2.34
C ILE A 30 -3.38 -5.20 -1.54
N PHE A 31 -4.10 -4.17 -2.03
CA PHE A 31 -5.32 -3.68 -1.37
C PHE A 31 -6.41 -4.77 -1.32
N THR A 32 -6.69 -5.40 -2.46
CA THR A 32 -7.71 -6.45 -2.56
C THR A 32 -7.38 -7.66 -1.68
N THR A 33 -6.13 -8.10 -1.71
CA THR A 33 -5.68 -9.27 -0.94
C THR A 33 -5.66 -8.98 0.57
N TYR A 34 -5.36 -7.74 0.98
CA TYR A 34 -5.50 -7.32 2.37
C TYR A 34 -6.96 -7.32 2.84
N LEU A 35 -7.88 -6.82 2.00
CA LEU A 35 -9.32 -6.89 2.25
C LEU A 35 -9.82 -8.34 2.34
N ALA A 36 -9.23 -9.26 1.57
CA ALA A 36 -9.49 -10.70 1.70
C ALA A 36 -9.00 -11.32 3.03
N GLY A 37 -8.23 -10.58 3.84
CA GLY A 37 -7.86 -10.98 5.20
C GLY A 37 -6.38 -11.31 5.40
N LEU A 38 -5.54 -11.27 4.37
CA LEU A 38 -4.13 -11.57 4.51
C LEU A 38 -3.42 -10.58 5.44
N SER A 39 -2.36 -11.05 6.09
CA SER A 39 -1.50 -10.22 6.94
C SER A 39 -0.50 -9.44 6.09
N TYR A 40 0.05 -8.35 6.64
CA TYR A 40 1.11 -7.59 5.98
C TYR A 40 2.34 -8.43 5.64
N GLN A 41 2.66 -9.41 6.48
CA GLN A 41 3.78 -10.30 6.25
C GLN A 41 3.50 -11.23 5.07
N ALA A 42 2.33 -11.88 5.06
CA ALA A 42 1.94 -12.76 3.96
C ALA A 42 1.88 -12.04 2.60
N LEU A 43 1.43 -10.78 2.59
CA LEU A 43 1.46 -9.93 1.40
C LEU A 43 2.90 -9.69 0.93
N ALA A 44 3.81 -9.31 1.85
CA ALA A 44 5.21 -9.09 1.50
C ALA A 44 5.88 -10.36 0.98
N ASP A 45 5.65 -11.50 1.63
CA ASP A 45 6.20 -12.79 1.22
C ASP A 45 5.70 -13.18 -0.17
N ARG A 46 4.42 -12.95 -0.46
CA ARG A 46 3.85 -13.19 -1.80
C ARG A 46 4.51 -12.33 -2.87
N MET A 47 4.65 -11.02 -2.65
CA MET A 47 5.30 -10.14 -3.64
C MET A 47 6.76 -10.54 -3.90
N ASN A 48 7.47 -10.98 -2.86
CA ASN A 48 8.83 -11.49 -3.00
C ASN A 48 8.86 -12.84 -3.75
N ALA A 49 7.91 -13.74 -3.47
CA ALA A 49 7.80 -15.03 -4.15
C ALA A 49 7.44 -14.88 -5.64
N ASP A 50 6.60 -13.90 -5.95
CA ASP A 50 6.22 -13.52 -7.32
C ASP A 50 7.35 -12.74 -8.04
N ASN A 51 8.51 -12.53 -7.40
CA ASN A 51 9.67 -11.78 -7.91
C ASN A 51 9.34 -10.33 -8.31
N ILE A 52 8.36 -9.71 -7.67
CA ILE A 52 7.97 -8.33 -7.93
C ILE A 52 8.88 -7.41 -7.10
N PRO A 53 9.74 -6.58 -7.71
CA PRO A 53 10.60 -5.67 -6.95
C PRO A 53 9.83 -4.44 -6.46
N PHE A 54 10.06 -4.03 -5.20
CA PHE A 54 9.51 -2.79 -4.66
C PHE A 54 10.20 -1.52 -5.21
N SER A 55 11.51 -1.56 -5.44
CA SER A 55 12.25 -0.47 -6.10
C SER A 55 13.65 -0.94 -6.47
N GLN A 56 14.32 -0.26 -7.41
CA GLN A 56 15.69 -0.58 -7.81
C GLN A 56 16.68 -0.61 -6.63
N GLU A 57 16.60 0.36 -5.70
CA GLU A 57 17.49 0.42 -4.53
C GLU A 57 17.12 -0.57 -3.41
N SER A 58 15.89 -1.09 -3.42
CA SER A 58 15.35 -1.88 -2.31
C SER A 58 14.25 -2.81 -2.84
N PRO A 59 14.63 -3.88 -3.55
CA PRO A 59 13.69 -4.72 -4.28
C PRO A 59 12.79 -5.55 -3.35
N LEU A 60 13.26 -5.91 -2.15
CA LEU A 60 12.50 -6.79 -1.25
C LEU A 60 11.33 -6.08 -0.58
N TRP A 61 10.16 -6.72 -0.59
CA TRP A 61 9.00 -6.33 0.19
C TRP A 61 9.14 -6.75 1.65
N ASN A 62 8.60 -5.93 2.55
CA ASN A 62 8.46 -6.26 3.96
C ASN A 62 7.14 -5.71 4.51
N LYS A 63 6.73 -6.19 5.69
CA LYS A 63 5.46 -5.78 6.31
C LYS A 63 5.32 -4.26 6.50
N HIS A 64 6.42 -3.53 6.70
CA HIS A 64 6.40 -2.08 6.90
C HIS A 64 6.14 -1.33 5.59
N LYS A 65 6.68 -1.81 4.46
CA LYS A 65 6.38 -1.28 3.12
C LYS A 65 4.90 -1.48 2.77
N ILE A 66 4.38 -2.70 2.98
CA ILE A 66 2.96 -3.01 2.77
C ILE A 66 2.08 -2.13 3.66
N LYS A 67 2.39 -2.03 4.96
CA LYS A 67 1.64 -1.17 5.89
C LYS A 67 1.60 0.29 5.41
N ARG A 68 2.76 0.87 5.08
CA ARG A 68 2.85 2.26 4.58
C ARG A 68 2.09 2.47 3.27
N MET A 69 2.01 1.46 2.41
CA MET A 69 1.22 1.53 1.19
C MET A 69 -0.28 1.57 1.51
N LEU A 70 -0.75 0.64 2.34
CA LEU A 70 -2.16 0.53 2.72
C LEU A 70 -2.68 1.75 3.49
N GLU A 71 -1.83 2.44 4.26
CA GLU A 71 -2.19 3.63 5.04
C GLU A 71 -2.07 4.95 4.25
N ASN A 72 -1.63 4.92 2.99
CA ASN A 72 -1.35 6.13 2.22
C ASN A 72 -2.53 6.54 1.32
N SER A 73 -3.26 7.56 1.74
CA SER A 73 -4.40 8.19 1.05
C SER A 73 -4.12 8.65 -0.37
N ARG A 74 -2.86 8.87 -0.75
CA ARG A 74 -2.49 9.28 -2.13
C ARG A 74 -2.85 8.23 -3.17
N TYR A 75 -2.92 6.95 -2.78
CA TYR A 75 -3.41 5.89 -3.68
C TYR A 75 -4.89 6.05 -4.04
N ALA A 76 -5.66 6.76 -3.20
CA ALA A 76 -7.07 7.10 -3.43
C ALA A 76 -7.26 8.48 -4.08
N GLY A 77 -6.19 9.14 -4.52
CA GLY A 77 -6.27 10.40 -5.26
C GLY A 77 -5.90 11.67 -4.47
N GLU A 78 -5.40 11.53 -3.24
CA GLU A 78 -5.06 12.70 -2.41
C GLU A 78 -3.81 13.43 -2.92
N ASN A 79 -3.72 14.75 -2.67
CA ASN A 79 -2.56 15.60 -2.98
C ASN A 79 -2.16 15.63 -4.48
N GLY A 80 -3.15 15.51 -5.37
CA GLY A 80 -2.93 15.56 -6.82
C GLY A 80 -2.29 14.28 -7.39
N TYR A 81 -2.29 13.19 -6.62
CA TYR A 81 -1.95 11.87 -7.15
C TYR A 81 -3.11 11.34 -7.98
N PRO A 82 -2.87 10.75 -9.16
CA PRO A 82 -3.91 9.99 -9.84
C PRO A 82 -4.38 8.82 -8.97
N PRO A 83 -5.70 8.59 -8.81
CA PRO A 83 -6.19 7.48 -7.99
C PRO A 83 -5.88 6.13 -8.66
N ILE A 84 -5.29 5.21 -7.88
CA ILE A 84 -5.08 3.80 -8.28
C ILE A 84 -6.20 2.90 -7.73
N ILE A 85 -6.74 3.26 -6.57
CA ILE A 85 -7.87 2.62 -5.92
C ILE A 85 -8.99 3.63 -5.67
N ASP A 86 -10.21 3.15 -5.54
CA ASP A 86 -11.35 3.98 -5.13
C ASP A 86 -11.26 4.37 -3.65
N GLN A 87 -11.83 5.53 -3.32
CA GLN A 87 -11.91 6.03 -1.95
C GLN A 87 -12.62 5.04 -1.01
N ASP A 88 -13.65 4.34 -1.51
CA ASP A 88 -14.37 3.31 -0.76
C ASP A 88 -13.46 2.12 -0.39
N THR A 89 -12.66 1.63 -1.35
CA THR A 89 -11.70 0.55 -1.10
C THR A 89 -10.66 0.98 -0.06
N PHE A 90 -10.17 2.22 -0.15
CA PHE A 90 -9.24 2.75 0.84
C PHE A 90 -9.86 2.82 2.24
N GLN A 91 -11.10 3.29 2.33
CA GLN A 91 -11.84 3.39 3.58
C GLN A 91 -12.06 2.01 4.24
N GLN A 92 -12.49 1.00 3.48
CA GLN A 92 -12.62 -0.38 3.95
C GLN A 92 -11.30 -0.94 4.51
N VAL A 93 -10.17 -0.61 3.86
CA VAL A 93 -8.84 -0.99 4.36
C VAL A 93 -8.55 -0.30 5.69
N GLN A 94 -8.79 1.01 5.81
CA GLN A 94 -8.55 1.74 7.06
C GLN A 94 -9.39 1.19 8.21
N GLU A 95 -10.66 0.87 7.96
CA GLU A 95 -11.56 0.26 8.95
C GLU A 95 -10.97 -1.06 9.45
N LYS A 96 -10.59 -1.96 8.53
CA LYS A 96 -9.98 -3.25 8.86
C LYS A 96 -8.64 -3.12 9.62
N ILE A 97 -7.85 -2.09 9.34
CA ILE A 97 -6.63 -1.78 10.09
C ILE A 97 -6.99 -1.33 11.52
N SER A 98 -8.00 -0.46 11.65
CA SER A 98 -8.45 0.07 12.93
C SER A 98 -9.02 -1.03 13.83
N GLU A 99 -9.84 -1.93 13.30
CA GLU A 99 -10.42 -3.08 14.00
C GLU A 99 -9.35 -4.01 14.55
N LYS A 100 -8.35 -4.33 13.73
CA LYS A 100 -7.20 -5.17 14.15
C LYS A 100 -6.32 -4.50 15.20
N THR A 101 -6.35 -3.17 15.28
CA THR A 101 -5.56 -2.39 16.25
C THR A 101 -6.33 -2.18 17.55
N SER A 102 -7.65 -1.92 17.48
CA SER A 102 -8.53 -1.75 18.64
C SER A 102 -8.80 -3.06 19.37
N GLY A 103 -8.90 -4.19 18.65
CA GLY A 103 -9.03 -5.53 19.24
C GLY A 103 -7.79 -6.04 19.99
N LYS A 104 -6.65 -5.32 19.95
CA LYS A 104 -5.41 -5.68 20.65
C LYS A 104 -5.25 -5.08 22.05
N PHE A 105 -6.19 -4.28 22.52
CA PHE A 105 -6.26 -3.92 23.94
C PHE A 105 -7.20 -4.91 24.66
N PRO A 106 -6.71 -5.97 25.33
CA PRO A 106 -7.51 -6.58 26.37
C PRO A 106 -7.76 -5.51 27.43
N ARG A 107 -9.03 -5.27 27.74
CA ARG A 107 -9.40 -4.50 28.93
C ARG A 107 -8.63 -5.12 30.10
N ARG A 108 -7.80 -4.31 30.76
CA ARG A 108 -7.38 -4.60 32.13
C ARG A 108 -8.69 -4.67 32.92
N THR A 109 -9.06 -5.88 33.33
CA THR A 109 -10.04 -6.08 34.40
C THR A 109 -9.34 -5.69 35.69
N GLU A 110 -9.82 -4.62 36.32
CA GLU A 110 -9.69 -4.37 37.76
C GLU A 110 -10.93 -4.91 38.47
#